data_AF-A9A2I0-F1
#
_entry.id   AF-A9A2I0-F1
#
_cell.length_a   1.000
_cell.length_b   1.000
_cell.length_c   1.000
_cell.angle_alpha   90.00
_cell.angle_beta   90.00
_cell.angle_gamma   90.00
#
_symmetry.space_group_name_H-M   'P 1'
#
loop_
_entity.id
_entity.type
_entity.pdbx_description
1 polymer ?
#
loop_
_entity_poly.entity_id
_entity_poly.type
_entity_poly.pdbx_seq_one_letter_code
_entity_poly.pdbx_strand_id
1 'polypeptide(L)'
;MHCTAVNTYSLTSFFDVCTTMSKSYPKFTILTSILIISTIILSTQGFSNTVFADDEAISHDYDYVAGIHNVITFHFRDGVETVNFPVFSTTSDIVSDAGTSFSIEGVVGHNPHLHMALDEAFKHRQSKLTAGSAFDYDHRFFDVDVQVMQDTTELKSFSYRNCEISSQSVTTQTDDYESYHVPNSGFAIVNSIEFNCGGVSINQEEIFASARPSDKIFTDYGLLPFKQANDMRTLLTFDFDNGAEKIESVIFTSTGGYSEEDIGTPSFQIITAVLPHPLIDNAIIKSQKVGGLATSYNEDFDVTVDLVIPEKLTGLTKTDTQTIRTLNYEDCIVSGYDILTLQDKEEGYTGKRGFATAEILDVECSGLSPVNPDNEPQPVTVNYNMGAGPRAVATFSFDSGTEVVEFPEFYQGNLISKANPTFELVGVPGVTPLLYEVVDDSRKTGAKTTGVSSLDELFDVNVSMMYGNIHARGYDYSKCHVTDYKLKTEHDLEESFYKGFALTNEFHFECIGYSPVEIHLTSAEKGDMESSKDYQAKQRSSWGPGFAYVPKN
;
A
#
# COMPACT_ATOMS: atom_id res chain seq x y z
N MET A 1 28.00 -50.09 28.48
CA MET A 1 29.25 -50.44 29.20
C MET A 1 30.30 -49.42 28.81
N HIS A 2 30.85 -48.73 29.82
CA HIS A 2 31.83 -47.66 29.74
C HIS A 2 33.24 -48.13 29.32
N CYS A 3 33.99 -47.22 28.68
CA CYS A 3 35.34 -46.72 29.04
C CYS A 3 35.73 -45.65 27.97
N THR A 4 35.78 -44.32 28.20
CA THR A 4 36.80 -43.49 28.88
C THR A 4 38.26 -43.91 28.61
N ALA A 5 39.25 -43.06 28.34
CA ALA A 5 39.39 -41.63 28.05
C ALA A 5 40.92 -41.34 27.83
N VAL A 6 41.26 -40.08 27.51
CA VAL A 6 42.46 -39.33 27.99
C VAL A 6 43.67 -39.10 27.03
N ASN A 7 43.84 -37.80 26.70
CA ASN A 7 45.06 -36.95 26.59
C ASN A 7 46.11 -37.14 25.49
N THR A 8 46.93 -36.16 25.10
CA THR A 8 47.02 -34.67 24.97
C THR A 8 48.45 -34.40 24.44
N TYR A 9 48.74 -33.14 24.04
CA TYR A 9 50.04 -32.53 23.71
C TYR A 9 50.48 -32.58 22.23
N SER A 10 51.18 -31.62 21.63
CA SER A 10 51.46 -30.18 21.84
C SER A 10 52.66 -29.82 20.92
N LEU A 11 52.53 -28.74 20.14
CA LEU A 11 53.57 -27.77 19.72
C LEU A 11 54.79 -28.12 18.82
N THR A 12 55.10 -27.10 17.99
CA THR A 12 56.40 -26.60 17.46
C THR A 12 56.99 -27.10 16.13
N SER A 13 56.68 -26.33 15.07
CA SER A 13 57.55 -25.52 14.18
C SER A 13 59.06 -25.79 13.94
N PHE A 14 59.47 -25.30 12.74
CA PHE A 14 60.80 -24.93 12.20
C PHE A 14 61.59 -25.96 11.36
N PHE A 15 61.78 -25.67 10.06
CA PHE A 15 63.06 -25.19 9.50
C PHE A 15 62.94 -24.72 8.02
N ASP A 16 63.41 -23.50 7.77
CA ASP A 16 63.82 -22.92 6.48
C ASP A 16 65.06 -23.62 5.88
N VAL A 17 65.33 -23.43 4.58
CA VAL A 17 66.60 -22.87 4.05
C VAL A 17 66.61 -22.77 2.51
N CYS A 18 67.01 -21.58 2.06
CA CYS A 18 67.26 -21.05 0.71
C CYS A 18 68.39 -21.70 -0.13
N THR A 19 68.45 -21.28 -1.42
CA THR A 19 69.61 -20.89 -2.29
C THR A 19 69.49 -21.50 -3.71
N THR A 20 69.82 -20.92 -4.89
CA THR A 20 70.32 -19.61 -5.39
C THR A 20 70.23 -19.58 -6.95
N MET A 21 70.26 -18.37 -7.53
CA MET A 21 70.27 -17.96 -8.96
C MET A 21 71.41 -18.49 -9.87
N SER A 22 71.23 -18.46 -11.22
CA SER A 22 72.05 -17.64 -12.17
C SER A 22 71.97 -18.03 -13.69
N LYS A 23 71.52 -17.06 -14.53
CA LYS A 23 71.96 -16.61 -15.89
C LYS A 23 72.07 -17.55 -17.12
N SER A 24 71.45 -17.16 -18.25
CA SER A 24 72.11 -16.52 -19.43
C SER A 24 71.18 -16.37 -20.68
N TYR A 25 71.27 -15.20 -21.33
CA TYR A 25 70.67 -14.72 -22.62
C TYR A 25 71.48 -15.22 -23.86
N PRO A 26 71.12 -15.03 -25.18
CA PRO A 26 70.57 -13.78 -25.77
C PRO A 26 69.67 -13.79 -27.06
N LYS A 27 68.96 -12.66 -27.23
CA LYS A 27 68.72 -11.78 -28.41
C LYS A 27 68.36 -12.35 -29.79
N PHE A 28 67.23 -11.88 -30.34
CA PHE A 28 67.13 -11.34 -31.70
C PHE A 28 66.12 -10.17 -31.75
N THR A 29 66.52 -9.07 -32.39
CA THR A 29 65.75 -7.84 -32.59
C THR A 29 65.98 -7.43 -34.05
N ILE A 30 64.94 -7.27 -34.88
CA ILE A 30 64.94 -6.37 -36.05
C ILE A 30 63.51 -5.83 -36.29
N LEU A 31 63.41 -4.50 -36.35
CA LEU A 31 62.28 -3.65 -36.70
C LEU A 31 61.90 -3.71 -38.20
N THR A 32 60.67 -3.25 -38.53
CA THR A 32 60.21 -2.36 -39.64
C THR A 32 58.85 -2.84 -40.21
N SER A 33 57.72 -2.22 -39.86
CA SER A 33 57.01 -1.09 -40.53
C SER A 33 56.53 -1.36 -41.95
N ILE A 34 55.21 -1.29 -42.22
CA ILE A 34 54.55 -0.65 -43.39
C ILE A 34 53.01 -0.72 -43.25
N LEU A 35 52.37 0.44 -43.44
CA LEU A 35 50.93 0.69 -43.66
C LEU A 35 50.39 -0.08 -44.89
N ILE A 36 49.10 -0.42 -44.88
CA ILE A 36 48.07 -0.25 -45.95
C ILE A 36 46.83 -1.07 -45.55
N ILE A 37 45.64 -0.58 -45.96
CA ILE A 37 44.27 -1.14 -45.97
C ILE A 37 43.35 -0.27 -45.09
N SER A 38 42.24 0.31 -45.53
CA SER A 38 41.65 0.58 -46.83
C SER A 38 40.51 1.58 -46.59
N THR A 39 40.40 2.59 -47.43
CA THR A 39 39.22 3.44 -47.61
C THR A 39 38.19 2.71 -48.47
N ILE A 40 36.91 2.74 -48.07
CA ILE A 40 35.67 2.95 -48.88
C ILE A 40 34.45 2.61 -48.00
N ILE A 41 33.53 3.58 -47.87
CA ILE A 41 32.04 3.54 -47.92
C ILE A 41 31.59 4.94 -47.42
N LEU A 42 31.30 5.91 -48.29
CA LEU A 42 29.99 6.20 -48.92
C LEU A 42 28.82 6.41 -47.94
N SER A 43 28.54 7.69 -47.70
CA SER A 43 27.21 8.34 -47.65
C SER A 43 26.07 7.68 -46.86
N THR A 44 25.78 8.27 -45.70
CA THR A 44 24.40 8.60 -45.27
C THR A 44 24.43 9.93 -44.49
N GLN A 45 23.84 10.97 -45.07
CA GLN A 45 23.29 12.08 -44.29
C GLN A 45 21.98 11.56 -43.69
N GLY A 46 21.98 11.31 -42.40
CA GLY A 46 20.80 11.05 -41.59
C GLY A 46 20.96 11.88 -40.32
N PHE A 47 19.94 12.66 -40.00
CA PHE A 47 19.86 13.60 -38.89
C PHE A 47 20.51 13.06 -37.61
N SER A 48 21.61 13.68 -37.20
CA SER A 48 22.17 13.49 -35.88
C SER A 48 21.27 14.21 -34.87
N ASN A 49 20.36 13.48 -34.25
CA ASN A 49 19.85 13.85 -32.92
C ASN A 49 21.05 13.77 -31.98
N THR A 50 21.65 14.92 -31.69
CA THR A 50 22.61 15.05 -30.60
C THR A 50 21.85 14.85 -29.30
N VAL A 51 21.87 13.61 -28.78
CA VAL A 51 21.61 13.32 -27.37
C VAL A 51 22.78 13.94 -26.61
N PHE A 52 22.55 15.07 -25.94
CA PHE A 52 23.52 15.63 -25.01
C PHE A 52 23.45 14.85 -23.69
N ALA A 53 24.63 14.72 -23.08
CA ALA A 53 24.99 13.77 -22.05
C ALA A 53 24.11 13.82 -20.79
N ASP A 54 23.83 12.65 -20.24
CA ASP A 54 23.78 12.42 -18.79
C ASP A 54 24.94 13.18 -18.14
N ASP A 55 24.64 14.13 -17.25
CA ASP A 55 25.68 14.77 -16.45
C ASP A 55 26.17 13.74 -15.42
N GLU A 56 27.20 12.96 -15.78
CA GLU A 56 27.90 12.00 -14.90
C GLU A 56 28.40 12.62 -13.58
N ALA A 57 28.29 13.95 -13.41
CA ALA A 57 28.86 14.68 -12.29
C ALA A 57 28.11 14.50 -10.95
N ILE A 58 26.82 14.15 -10.93
CA ILE A 58 26.07 13.95 -9.67
C ILE A 58 24.97 12.87 -9.81
N SER A 59 25.32 11.62 -10.09
CA SER A 59 24.35 10.53 -10.00
C SER A 59 23.96 10.29 -8.53
N HIS A 60 22.68 10.50 -8.21
CA HIS A 60 22.14 10.11 -6.90
C HIS A 60 21.71 8.64 -7.02
N ASP A 61 22.28 7.78 -6.19
CA ASP A 61 21.89 6.38 -6.11
C ASP A 61 20.76 6.28 -5.08
N TYR A 62 19.57 5.94 -5.55
CA TYR A 62 18.36 5.80 -4.72
C TYR A 62 18.02 4.32 -4.58
N ASP A 63 17.57 3.92 -3.39
CA ASP A 63 17.04 2.56 -3.20
C ASP A 63 15.62 2.49 -3.79
N TYR A 64 15.35 1.49 -4.60
CA TYR A 64 14.05 1.27 -5.23
C TYR A 64 13.53 -0.11 -4.90
N VAL A 65 12.30 -0.18 -4.40
CA VAL A 65 11.64 -1.46 -4.12
C VAL A 65 11.54 -2.28 -5.42
N ALA A 66 12.02 -3.53 -5.35
CA ALA A 66 12.09 -4.45 -6.49
C ALA A 66 12.89 -3.91 -7.71
N GLY A 67 13.72 -2.88 -7.54
CA GLY A 67 14.49 -2.25 -8.61
C GLY A 67 13.65 -1.41 -9.59
N ILE A 68 12.38 -1.13 -9.25
CA ILE A 68 11.45 -0.40 -10.11
C ILE A 68 11.61 1.11 -9.90
N HIS A 69 12.01 1.82 -10.95
CA HIS A 69 12.29 3.25 -10.93
C HIS A 69 11.73 3.96 -12.16
N ASN A 70 11.63 5.30 -12.08
CA ASN A 70 11.08 6.14 -13.15
C ASN A 70 12.20 6.88 -13.87
N VAL A 71 12.16 6.88 -15.20
CA VAL A 71 13.05 7.66 -16.06
C VAL A 71 12.20 8.63 -16.87
N ILE A 72 12.49 9.93 -16.76
CA ILE A 72 11.67 10.97 -17.36
C ILE A 72 12.47 11.70 -18.43
N THR A 73 11.94 11.75 -19.65
CA THR A 73 12.55 12.44 -20.78
C THR A 73 11.68 13.61 -21.23
N PHE A 74 12.22 14.81 -21.13
CA PHE A 74 11.59 16.05 -21.58
C PHE A 74 12.01 16.37 -23.03
N HIS A 75 11.03 16.60 -23.89
CA HIS A 75 11.23 16.95 -25.29
C HIS A 75 10.92 18.43 -25.52
N PHE A 76 11.89 19.28 -25.22
CA PHE A 76 11.81 20.70 -25.52
C PHE A 76 12.11 20.98 -27.00
N ARG A 77 11.72 22.17 -27.46
CA ARG A 77 11.98 22.61 -28.83
C ARG A 77 13.48 22.68 -29.16
N ASP A 78 14.28 23.08 -28.20
CA ASP A 78 15.72 23.35 -28.36
C ASP A 78 16.62 22.24 -27.79
N GLY A 79 16.04 21.13 -27.32
CA GLY A 79 16.82 20.03 -26.75
C GLY A 79 15.95 18.93 -26.13
N VAL A 80 16.58 17.79 -25.86
CA VAL A 80 16.00 16.68 -25.09
C VAL A 80 16.80 16.56 -23.80
N GLU A 81 16.12 16.41 -22.67
CA GLU A 81 16.73 16.28 -21.35
C GLU A 81 16.11 15.09 -20.62
N THR A 82 16.93 14.11 -20.28
CA THR A 82 16.51 12.95 -19.48
C THR A 82 16.95 13.15 -18.04
N VAL A 83 16.03 12.96 -17.11
CA VAL A 83 16.25 13.18 -15.68
C VAL A 83 15.68 12.00 -14.89
N ASN A 84 16.43 11.57 -13.88
CA ASN A 84 15.97 10.60 -12.89
C ASN A 84 15.33 11.34 -11.72
N PHE A 85 14.00 11.41 -11.72
CA PHE A 85 13.21 11.87 -10.57
C PHE A 85 12.71 10.64 -9.83
N PRO A 86 13.11 10.44 -8.55
CA PRO A 86 12.73 9.23 -7.84
C PRO A 86 11.22 9.16 -7.59
N VAL A 87 10.55 10.31 -7.47
CA VAL A 87 9.11 10.40 -7.27
C VAL A 87 8.43 10.82 -8.57
N PHE A 88 7.48 10.00 -9.00
CA PHE A 88 6.53 10.30 -10.05
C PHE A 88 5.11 10.01 -9.54
N SER A 89 4.16 10.88 -9.86
CA SER A 89 2.76 10.67 -9.49
C SER A 89 1.83 11.24 -10.54
N THR A 90 0.86 10.45 -10.98
CA THR A 90 -0.28 10.93 -11.75
C THR A 90 -1.17 11.73 -10.81
N THR A 91 -1.48 12.99 -11.16
CA THR A 91 -2.32 13.87 -10.33
C THR A 91 -3.75 13.97 -10.85
N SER A 92 -3.98 13.38 -12.02
CA SER A 92 -5.29 13.12 -12.59
C SER A 92 -5.32 11.66 -13.04
N ASP A 93 -6.42 10.97 -12.75
CA ASP A 93 -6.69 9.62 -13.22
C ASP A 93 -6.55 9.54 -14.75
N ILE A 94 -5.69 8.62 -15.21
CA ILE A 94 -5.33 8.44 -16.63
C ILE A 94 -6.51 7.94 -17.46
N VAL A 95 -7.40 7.15 -16.87
CA VAL A 95 -8.60 6.60 -17.51
C VAL A 95 -9.73 7.63 -17.53
N SER A 96 -9.79 8.51 -16.53
CA SER A 96 -10.80 9.58 -16.46
C SER A 96 -10.57 10.69 -17.49
N ASP A 97 -11.66 11.22 -18.05
CA ASP A 97 -11.64 12.36 -18.98
C ASP A 97 -11.43 13.73 -18.28
N ALA A 98 -11.04 13.73 -16.99
CA ALA A 98 -11.00 14.93 -16.15
C ALA A 98 -9.82 15.89 -16.44
N GLY A 99 -8.92 15.49 -17.33
CA GLY A 99 -7.70 16.22 -17.69
C GLY A 99 -6.50 15.29 -17.66
N THR A 100 -5.31 15.83 -17.94
CA THR A 100 -4.08 15.07 -17.85
C THR A 100 -3.03 15.90 -17.13
N SER A 101 -2.63 15.48 -15.95
CA SER A 101 -1.61 16.12 -15.15
C SER A 101 -0.81 15.09 -14.34
N PHE A 102 0.44 15.43 -14.08
CA PHE A 102 1.32 14.63 -13.24
C PHE A 102 2.25 15.55 -12.44
N SER A 103 2.87 14.98 -11.42
CA SER A 103 3.88 15.65 -10.61
C SER A 103 5.14 14.79 -10.51
N ILE A 104 6.26 15.47 -10.30
CA ILE A 104 7.56 14.85 -10.06
C ILE A 104 8.22 15.52 -8.88
N GLU A 105 9.00 14.74 -8.11
CA GLU A 105 9.81 15.26 -7.02
C GLU A 105 11.18 14.59 -6.99
N GLY A 106 12.22 15.40 -6.76
CA GLY A 106 13.59 14.93 -6.69
C GLY A 106 14.52 15.97 -6.09
N VAL A 107 15.73 15.56 -5.73
CA VAL A 107 16.75 16.48 -5.21
C VAL A 107 17.07 17.53 -6.28
N VAL A 108 17.27 18.78 -5.87
CA VAL A 108 17.61 19.89 -6.79
C VAL A 108 18.91 19.56 -7.56
N GLY A 109 18.75 19.14 -8.80
CA GLY A 109 19.84 18.74 -9.70
C GLY A 109 20.25 19.82 -10.70
N HIS A 110 21.18 19.48 -11.61
CA HIS A 110 21.60 20.35 -12.71
C HIS A 110 20.81 20.02 -13.99
N ASN A 111 19.60 20.57 -14.11
CA ASN A 111 18.71 20.34 -15.26
C ASN A 111 18.53 21.66 -16.05
N PRO A 112 19.48 22.07 -16.90
CA PRO A 112 19.47 23.39 -17.54
C PRO A 112 18.22 23.68 -18.39
N HIS A 113 17.68 22.70 -19.12
CA HIS A 113 16.51 22.94 -19.98
C HIS A 113 15.23 23.04 -19.14
N LEU A 114 15.05 22.14 -18.17
CA LEU A 114 13.95 22.19 -17.22
C LEU A 114 13.97 23.47 -16.39
N HIS A 115 15.14 23.91 -15.90
CA HIS A 115 15.29 25.19 -15.20
C HIS A 115 14.92 26.39 -16.09
N MET A 116 15.29 26.36 -17.37
CA MET A 116 14.88 27.39 -18.32
C MET A 116 13.36 27.41 -18.50
N ALA A 117 12.72 26.25 -18.65
CA ALA A 117 11.27 26.14 -18.76
C ALA A 117 10.55 26.69 -17.51
N LEU A 118 11.06 26.39 -16.31
CA LEU A 118 10.56 26.91 -15.03
C LEU A 118 10.66 28.44 -14.96
N ASP A 119 11.82 29.00 -15.31
CA ASP A 119 12.06 30.44 -15.32
C ASP A 119 11.15 31.17 -16.32
N GLU A 120 10.94 30.62 -17.51
CA GLU A 120 10.04 31.17 -18.53
C GLU A 120 8.58 31.11 -18.09
N ALA A 121 8.14 29.98 -17.52
CA ALA A 121 6.80 29.83 -16.96
C ALA A 121 6.51 30.86 -15.86
N PHE A 122 7.46 31.11 -14.97
CA PHE A 122 7.35 32.15 -13.93
C PHE A 122 7.22 33.55 -14.53
N LYS A 123 8.09 33.91 -15.49
CA LYS A 123 8.04 35.23 -16.17
C LYS A 123 6.70 35.44 -16.88
N HIS A 124 6.17 34.41 -17.54
CA HIS A 124 4.88 34.45 -18.22
C HIS A 124 3.71 34.61 -17.24
N ARG A 125 3.71 33.95 -16.08
CA ARG A 125 2.68 34.17 -15.05
C ARG A 125 2.72 35.60 -14.50
N GLN A 126 3.91 36.15 -14.25
CA GLN A 126 4.05 37.54 -13.82
C GLN A 126 3.57 38.56 -14.87
N SER A 127 3.80 38.30 -16.15
CA SER A 127 3.36 39.21 -17.22
C SER A 127 1.83 39.25 -17.35
N LYS A 128 1.15 38.10 -17.19
CA LYS A 128 -0.32 38.03 -17.11
C LYS A 128 -0.90 38.85 -15.95
N LEU A 129 -0.25 38.83 -14.79
CA LEU A 129 -0.71 39.58 -13.61
C LEU A 129 -0.55 41.09 -13.74
N THR A 130 0.39 41.55 -14.57
CA THR A 130 0.75 42.98 -14.71
C THR A 130 0.11 43.66 -15.92
N ALA A 131 -0.95 43.07 -16.49
CA ALA A 131 -1.69 43.56 -17.67
C ALA A 131 -0.85 43.67 -18.96
N GLY A 132 0.29 42.96 -19.04
CA GLY A 132 1.08 42.83 -20.25
C GLY A 132 0.46 41.81 -21.22
N SER A 133 0.67 42.02 -22.53
CA SER A 133 0.33 41.00 -23.55
C SER A 133 1.03 39.69 -23.21
N ALA A 134 0.29 38.59 -23.15
CA ALA A 134 0.87 37.25 -23.03
C ALA A 134 1.80 37.03 -24.24
N PHE A 135 3.11 37.07 -24.01
CA PHE A 135 4.09 36.65 -25.00
C PHE A 135 4.19 35.13 -24.94
N ASP A 136 4.03 34.51 -26.11
CA ASP A 136 4.32 33.10 -26.31
C ASP A 136 5.83 32.87 -26.08
N TYR A 137 6.21 31.78 -25.43
CA TYR A 137 7.60 31.47 -25.09
C TYR A 137 7.96 30.05 -25.51
N ASP A 138 9.22 29.85 -25.89
CA ASP A 138 9.65 28.66 -26.64
C ASP A 138 9.58 27.35 -25.83
N HIS A 139 9.67 27.42 -24.49
CA HIS A 139 9.53 26.26 -23.59
C HIS A 139 8.13 26.12 -22.97
N ARG A 140 7.11 26.78 -23.55
CA ARG A 140 5.77 26.75 -22.96
C ARG A 140 5.11 25.38 -23.03
N PHE A 141 5.19 24.76 -24.20
CA PHE A 141 4.61 23.46 -24.47
C PHE A 141 5.71 22.51 -24.92
N PHE A 142 5.81 21.36 -24.26
CA PHE A 142 6.77 20.31 -24.56
C PHE A 142 6.12 18.95 -24.30
N ASP A 143 6.67 17.90 -24.91
CA ASP A 143 6.22 16.54 -24.65
C ASP A 143 7.09 15.92 -23.55
N VAL A 144 6.52 14.98 -22.79
CA VAL A 144 7.23 14.29 -21.71
C VAL A 144 6.98 12.79 -21.84
N ASP A 145 8.04 12.00 -21.92
CA ASP A 145 7.98 10.55 -21.86
C ASP A 145 8.42 10.09 -20.48
N VAL A 146 7.58 9.30 -19.80
CA VAL A 146 7.87 8.68 -18.51
C VAL A 146 7.97 7.18 -18.71
N GLN A 147 9.11 6.60 -18.39
CA GLN A 147 9.36 5.16 -18.47
C GLN A 147 9.49 4.58 -17.07
N VAL A 148 8.68 3.56 -16.77
CA VAL A 148 8.83 2.75 -15.57
C VAL A 148 9.75 1.58 -15.92
N MET A 149 10.91 1.54 -15.28
CA MET A 149 12.00 0.63 -15.59
C MET A 149 12.25 -0.32 -14.43
N GLN A 150 12.51 -1.59 -14.71
CA GLN A 150 13.12 -2.52 -13.78
C GLN A 150 14.47 -2.95 -14.36
N ASP A 151 15.55 -2.60 -13.65
CA ASP A 151 16.91 -2.68 -14.17
C ASP A 151 17.04 -1.99 -15.54
N THR A 152 17.21 -2.76 -16.63
CA THR A 152 17.29 -2.26 -18.01
C THR A 152 16.04 -2.54 -18.84
N THR A 153 15.00 -3.08 -18.23
CA THR A 153 13.76 -3.50 -18.91
C THR A 153 12.69 -2.46 -18.68
N GLU A 154 12.11 -1.94 -19.77
CA GLU A 154 10.92 -1.09 -19.68
C GLU A 154 9.72 -1.97 -19.33
N LEU A 155 9.04 -1.64 -18.24
CA LEU A 155 7.83 -2.31 -17.79
C LEU A 155 6.59 -1.63 -18.38
N LYS A 156 6.55 -0.29 -18.32
CA LYS A 156 5.49 0.56 -18.87
C LYS A 156 6.06 1.91 -19.30
N SER A 157 5.44 2.55 -20.30
CA SER A 157 5.75 3.94 -20.63
C SER A 157 4.52 4.79 -20.91
N PHE A 158 4.65 6.07 -20.58
CA PHE A 158 3.61 7.09 -20.70
C PHE A 158 4.17 8.23 -21.55
N SER A 159 3.49 8.54 -22.66
CA SER A 159 3.81 9.71 -23.47
C SER A 159 2.78 10.80 -23.22
N TYR A 160 3.20 11.84 -22.51
CA TYR A 160 2.43 13.05 -22.31
C TYR A 160 2.69 14.05 -23.42
N ARG A 161 1.62 14.66 -23.93
CA ARG A 161 1.67 15.60 -25.05
C ARG A 161 1.32 17.02 -24.61
N ASN A 162 2.02 18.00 -25.17
CA ASN A 162 1.71 19.42 -25.01
C ASN A 162 1.59 19.82 -23.53
N CYS A 163 2.57 19.43 -22.72
CA CYS A 163 2.68 19.76 -21.31
C CYS A 163 3.16 21.19 -21.09
N GLU A 164 2.59 21.85 -20.10
CA GLU A 164 3.08 23.10 -19.53
C GLU A 164 3.26 22.95 -18.01
N ILE A 165 4.23 23.66 -17.45
CA ILE A 165 4.46 23.68 -15.99
C ILE A 165 3.31 24.43 -15.32
N SER A 166 2.61 23.77 -14.40
CA SER A 166 1.47 24.33 -13.66
C SER A 166 1.90 24.92 -12.30
N SER A 167 2.85 24.29 -11.62
CA SER A 167 3.42 24.79 -10.36
C SER A 167 4.85 24.27 -10.13
N GLN A 168 5.57 24.95 -9.23
CA GLN A 168 6.89 24.54 -8.77
C GLN A 168 7.05 24.98 -7.32
N SER A 169 7.60 24.12 -6.47
CA SER A 169 8.09 24.49 -5.15
C SER A 169 9.45 23.83 -4.85
N VAL A 170 10.29 24.54 -4.12
CA VAL A 170 11.50 23.97 -3.52
C VAL A 170 11.30 23.93 -2.01
N THR A 171 11.37 22.73 -1.43
CA THR A 171 11.11 22.47 -0.02
C THR A 171 12.25 21.63 0.59
N THR A 172 12.24 21.51 1.91
CA THR A 172 13.15 20.59 2.62
C THR A 172 12.31 19.50 3.26
N GLN A 173 12.49 18.26 2.82
CA GLN A 173 11.94 17.07 3.47
C GLN A 173 12.76 16.75 4.71
N THR A 174 12.07 16.39 5.79
CA THR A 174 12.64 16.08 7.11
C THR A 174 11.62 15.33 7.97
N ASP A 175 12.10 14.37 8.76
CA ASP A 175 11.39 13.66 9.81
C ASP A 175 11.66 14.30 11.18
N ASP A 176 11.34 15.60 11.27
CA ASP A 176 11.37 16.43 12.48
C ASP A 176 12.53 16.14 13.44
N TYR A 177 12.27 15.37 14.50
CA TYR A 177 13.25 15.04 15.54
C TYR A 177 14.31 14.06 15.05
N GLU A 178 13.93 13.06 14.24
CA GLU A 178 14.84 12.03 13.78
C GLU A 178 15.94 12.61 12.89
N SER A 179 15.62 13.59 12.05
CA SER A 179 16.56 14.26 11.15
C SER A 179 17.77 14.91 11.83
N TYR A 180 17.64 15.31 13.10
CA TYR A 180 18.75 15.91 13.86
C TYR A 180 19.55 14.89 14.68
N HIS A 181 19.00 13.70 14.93
CA HIS A 181 19.47 12.82 16.00
C HIS A 181 19.73 11.37 15.56
N VAL A 182 19.14 10.90 14.46
CA VAL A 182 19.28 9.54 13.97
C VAL A 182 20.27 9.53 12.79
N PRO A 183 21.40 8.78 12.86
CA PRO A 183 22.44 8.81 11.83
C PRO A 183 22.02 8.45 10.40
N ASN A 184 20.89 7.77 10.24
CA ASN A 184 20.37 7.35 8.93
C ASN A 184 19.25 8.27 8.42
N SER A 185 18.71 9.17 9.25
CA SER A 185 17.78 10.21 8.82
C SER A 185 18.55 11.52 8.56
N GLY A 186 17.91 12.52 7.96
CA GLY A 186 18.59 13.76 7.58
C GLY A 186 17.66 14.82 6.99
N PHE A 187 18.18 15.56 6.00
CA PHE A 187 17.42 16.60 5.32
C PHE A 187 17.62 16.45 3.82
N ALA A 188 16.54 16.53 3.04
CA ALA A 188 16.61 16.53 1.59
C ALA A 188 15.98 17.81 1.03
N ILE A 189 16.75 18.58 0.26
CA ILE A 189 16.20 19.75 -0.45
C ILE A 189 15.69 19.28 -1.80
N VAL A 190 14.37 19.28 -1.97
CA VAL A 190 13.70 18.71 -3.13
C VAL A 190 13.02 19.80 -3.96
N ASN A 191 12.94 19.55 -5.26
CA ASN A 191 12.15 20.33 -6.21
C ASN A 191 10.92 19.51 -6.58
N SER A 192 9.74 20.02 -6.26
CA SER A 192 8.45 19.43 -6.64
C SER A 192 7.87 20.26 -7.79
N ILE A 193 7.56 19.60 -8.90
CA ILE A 193 7.05 20.26 -10.12
C ILE A 193 5.77 19.57 -10.55
N GLU A 194 4.75 20.35 -10.85
CA GLU A 194 3.49 19.87 -11.42
C GLU A 194 3.36 20.30 -12.88
N PHE A 195 2.79 19.41 -13.69
CA PHE A 195 2.58 19.61 -15.12
C PHE A 195 1.13 19.40 -15.48
N ASN A 196 0.61 20.25 -16.36
CA ASN A 196 -0.67 20.06 -17.02
C ASN A 196 -0.40 19.76 -18.50
N CYS A 197 -0.99 18.70 -19.02
CA CYS A 197 -0.77 18.22 -20.38
C CYS A 197 -2.06 18.18 -21.19
N GLY A 198 -1.91 18.20 -22.51
CA GLY A 198 -3.05 18.10 -23.44
C GLY A 198 -3.57 16.68 -23.62
N GLY A 199 -2.82 15.68 -23.17
CA GLY A 199 -3.22 14.27 -23.18
C GLY A 199 -2.05 13.36 -22.81
N VAL A 200 -2.37 12.09 -22.51
CA VAL A 200 -1.41 11.02 -22.23
C VAL A 200 -1.76 9.80 -23.05
N SER A 201 -0.75 9.08 -23.54
CA SER A 201 -0.92 7.75 -24.10
C SER A 201 -0.03 6.76 -23.37
N ILE A 202 -0.61 5.65 -22.93
CA ILE A 202 0.16 4.51 -22.40
C ILE A 202 0.70 3.75 -23.60
N ASN A 203 2.02 3.75 -23.77
CA ASN A 203 2.68 2.96 -24.79
C ASN A 203 3.02 1.62 -24.17
N GLN A 204 2.33 0.59 -24.63
CA GLN A 204 2.74 -0.78 -24.38
C GLN A 204 2.83 -1.44 -25.75
N GLU A 205 3.87 -2.27 -25.96
CA GLU A 205 3.86 -3.14 -27.13
C GLU A 205 2.54 -3.91 -27.08
N GLU A 206 1.68 -3.72 -28.09
CA GLU A 206 0.43 -4.47 -28.20
C GLU A 206 0.81 -5.95 -28.27
N ILE A 207 0.81 -6.62 -27.12
CA ILE A 207 0.90 -8.07 -27.06
C ILE A 207 -0.46 -8.54 -27.55
N PHE A 208 -0.63 -8.56 -28.87
CA PHE A 208 -1.69 -9.31 -29.49
C PHE A 208 -1.46 -10.75 -29.08
N ALA A 209 -2.20 -11.22 -28.07
CA ALA A 209 -2.49 -12.62 -27.96
C ALA A 209 -3.19 -12.99 -29.27
N SER A 210 -2.41 -13.48 -30.24
CA SER A 210 -2.88 -14.18 -31.43
C SER A 210 -3.47 -15.53 -31.00
N ALA A 211 -4.37 -15.51 -30.03
CA ALA A 211 -5.15 -16.65 -29.64
C ALA A 211 -6.33 -16.71 -30.59
N ARG A 212 -6.46 -17.84 -31.30
CA ARG A 212 -7.74 -18.18 -31.90
C ARG A 212 -8.77 -18.24 -30.77
N PRO A 213 -10.07 -17.99 -31.02
CA PRO A 213 -11.12 -18.07 -29.99
C PRO A 213 -11.19 -19.40 -29.21
N SER A 214 -10.44 -20.43 -29.60
CA SER A 214 -10.36 -21.73 -28.94
C SER A 214 -9.30 -21.84 -27.83
N ASP A 215 -8.37 -20.89 -27.72
CA ASP A 215 -7.20 -21.03 -26.86
C ASP A 215 -7.20 -19.91 -25.80
N LYS A 216 -8.12 -19.98 -24.82
CA LYS A 216 -8.07 -19.11 -23.63
C LYS A 216 -6.71 -19.34 -22.93
N ILE A 217 -5.88 -18.31 -22.86
CA ILE A 217 -4.58 -18.36 -22.18
C ILE A 217 -4.82 -18.01 -20.72
N PHE A 218 -4.36 -18.86 -19.80
CA PHE A 218 -4.33 -18.56 -18.37
C PHE A 218 -2.88 -18.32 -17.95
N THR A 219 -2.62 -17.16 -17.36
CA THR A 219 -1.29 -16.77 -16.85
C THR A 219 -1.38 -16.51 -15.36
N ASP A 220 -0.60 -17.26 -14.56
CA ASP A 220 -0.44 -17.03 -13.12
C ASP A 220 0.94 -16.40 -12.88
N TYR A 221 0.94 -15.17 -12.36
CA TYR A 221 2.16 -14.39 -12.11
C TYR A 221 2.82 -14.77 -10.78
N GLY A 222 2.18 -15.61 -9.97
CA GLY A 222 2.72 -16.09 -8.70
C GLY A 222 2.65 -15.07 -7.57
N LEU A 223 3.37 -15.37 -6.49
CA LEU A 223 3.35 -14.58 -5.26
C LEU A 223 4.42 -13.49 -5.28
N LEU A 224 4.07 -12.33 -4.76
CA LEU A 224 4.97 -11.23 -4.52
C LEU A 224 5.84 -11.48 -3.27
N PRO A 225 7.09 -10.99 -3.25
CA PRO A 225 8.05 -11.28 -2.19
C PRO A 225 7.80 -10.51 -0.88
N PHE A 226 6.67 -9.80 -0.77
CA PHE A 226 6.35 -8.97 0.38
C PHE A 226 5.80 -9.79 1.55
N LYS A 227 6.05 -9.29 2.77
CA LYS A 227 5.55 -9.89 4.00
C LYS A 227 4.10 -9.51 4.22
N GLN A 228 3.30 -10.46 4.69
CA GLN A 228 1.89 -10.25 5.00
C GLN A 228 1.61 -10.70 6.44
N ALA A 229 0.76 -9.97 7.16
CA ALA A 229 0.32 -10.35 8.49
C ALA A 229 -0.39 -11.71 8.43
N ASN A 230 -0.01 -12.63 9.33
CA ASN A 230 -0.48 -14.02 9.36
C ASN A 230 -0.26 -14.82 8.06
N ASP A 231 0.59 -14.32 7.15
CA ASP A 231 0.74 -14.85 5.80
C ASP A 231 -0.56 -14.85 4.99
N MET A 232 -1.53 -13.99 5.32
CA MET A 232 -2.74 -13.80 4.53
C MET A 232 -2.39 -13.17 3.18
N ARG A 233 -2.87 -13.76 2.07
CA ARG A 233 -2.59 -13.31 0.71
C ARG A 233 -3.89 -13.00 -0.01
N THR A 234 -3.90 -11.94 -0.80
CA THR A 234 -5.02 -11.59 -1.67
C THR A 234 -4.66 -11.91 -3.11
N LEU A 235 -5.27 -12.95 -3.67
CA LEU A 235 -5.05 -13.36 -5.06
C LEU A 235 -6.24 -12.94 -5.89
N LEU A 236 -6.00 -12.26 -7.00
CA LEU A 236 -7.02 -11.80 -7.93
C LEU A 236 -6.87 -12.55 -9.24
N THR A 237 -7.96 -13.14 -9.72
CA THR A 237 -8.04 -13.75 -11.05
C THR A 237 -8.99 -12.91 -11.90
N PHE A 238 -8.44 -12.22 -12.89
CA PHE A 238 -9.17 -11.46 -13.90
C PHE A 238 -9.48 -12.40 -15.07
N ASP A 239 -10.75 -12.72 -15.31
CA ASP A 239 -11.20 -13.57 -16.43
C ASP A 239 -11.81 -12.70 -17.52
N PHE A 240 -11.12 -12.65 -18.65
CA PHE A 240 -11.53 -11.96 -19.86
C PHE A 240 -12.07 -13.00 -20.88
N ASP A 241 -12.75 -12.50 -21.91
CA ASP A 241 -13.24 -13.34 -23.01
C ASP A 241 -12.12 -14.13 -23.72
N ASN A 242 -10.93 -13.55 -23.81
CA ASN A 242 -9.80 -14.08 -24.56
C ASN A 242 -8.72 -14.76 -23.69
N GLY A 243 -8.86 -14.77 -22.37
CA GLY A 243 -7.86 -15.32 -21.45
C GLY A 243 -8.11 -14.88 -20.02
N ALA A 244 -7.25 -15.32 -19.10
CA ALA A 244 -7.33 -14.94 -17.71
C ALA A 244 -5.94 -14.70 -17.12
N GLU A 245 -5.84 -13.70 -16.24
CA GLU A 245 -4.60 -13.32 -15.55
C GLU A 245 -4.81 -13.40 -14.04
N LYS A 246 -3.91 -14.11 -13.36
CA LYS A 246 -3.92 -14.23 -11.92
C LYS A 246 -2.72 -13.52 -11.31
N ILE A 247 -2.98 -12.56 -10.44
CA ILE A 247 -1.98 -11.74 -9.77
C ILE A 247 -2.17 -11.78 -8.25
N GLU A 248 -1.13 -11.46 -7.49
CA GLU A 248 -1.25 -11.09 -6.09
C GLU A 248 -1.32 -9.56 -5.99
N SER A 249 -2.24 -9.05 -5.16
CA SER A 249 -2.19 -7.64 -4.74
C SER A 249 -1.61 -7.53 -3.34
N VAL A 250 -0.67 -6.60 -3.14
CA VAL A 250 -0.18 -6.25 -1.80
C VAL A 250 -1.21 -5.45 -1.03
N ILE A 251 -1.93 -4.54 -1.71
CA ILE A 251 -2.94 -3.68 -1.13
C ILE A 251 -4.25 -3.90 -1.87
N PHE A 252 -5.26 -4.36 -1.16
CA PHE A 252 -6.60 -4.52 -1.69
C PHE A 252 -7.55 -3.74 -0.80
N THR A 253 -8.48 -2.99 -1.40
CA THR A 253 -9.50 -2.24 -0.68
C THR A 253 -10.85 -2.42 -1.36
N SER A 254 -11.83 -3.01 -0.68
CA SER A 254 -13.23 -2.96 -1.13
C SER A 254 -13.76 -1.54 -0.93
N THR A 255 -14.14 -0.88 -2.01
CA THR A 255 -14.61 0.53 -1.99
C THR A 255 -16.13 0.65 -2.07
N GLY A 256 -16.84 -0.42 -2.46
CA GLY A 256 -18.30 -0.47 -2.53
C GLY A 256 -18.85 -1.88 -2.41
N GLY A 257 -20.17 -2.00 -2.17
CA GLY A 257 -20.90 -3.27 -2.23
C GLY A 257 -21.55 -3.76 -0.92
N TYR A 258 -21.18 -3.23 0.25
CA TYR A 258 -21.64 -3.75 1.55
C TYR A 258 -22.30 -2.73 2.48
N SER A 259 -22.14 -1.42 2.24
CA SER A 259 -22.72 -0.39 3.11
C SER A 259 -24.24 -0.38 3.01
N GLU A 260 -24.94 -0.30 4.15
CA GLU A 260 -26.40 -0.18 4.17
C GLU A 260 -26.90 1.18 3.68
N GLU A 261 -26.13 2.25 3.89
CA GLU A 261 -26.49 3.61 3.46
C GLU A 261 -26.43 3.76 1.95
N ASP A 262 -25.47 3.08 1.33
CA ASP A 262 -25.31 3.00 -0.10
C ASP A 262 -24.66 1.66 -0.45
N ILE A 263 -25.49 0.66 -0.84
CA ILE A 263 -24.94 -0.60 -1.33
C ILE A 263 -23.99 -0.34 -2.50
N GLY A 264 -24.20 0.77 -3.22
CA GLY A 264 -23.33 1.22 -4.30
C GLY A 264 -23.24 0.20 -5.43
N THR A 265 -22.43 0.56 -6.42
CA THR A 265 -21.88 -0.40 -7.37
C THR A 265 -20.76 -1.16 -6.65
N PRO A 266 -20.75 -2.51 -6.64
CA PRO A 266 -19.59 -3.26 -6.14
C PRO A 266 -18.31 -2.77 -6.80
N SER A 267 -17.34 -2.36 -6.00
CA SER A 267 -16.10 -1.81 -6.50
C SER A 267 -14.95 -2.11 -5.56
N PHE A 268 -13.75 -2.14 -6.10
CA PHE A 268 -12.54 -2.30 -5.32
C PHE A 268 -11.39 -1.55 -5.97
N GLN A 269 -10.38 -1.28 -5.15
CA GLN A 269 -9.11 -0.74 -5.56
C GLN A 269 -8.01 -1.75 -5.24
N ILE A 270 -7.06 -1.89 -6.15
CA ILE A 270 -5.79 -2.57 -5.86
C ILE A 270 -4.62 -1.60 -6.04
N ILE A 271 -3.62 -1.74 -5.16
CA ILE A 271 -2.33 -1.10 -5.32
C ILE A 271 -1.27 -2.20 -5.35
N THR A 272 -0.49 -2.26 -6.42
CA THR A 272 0.52 -3.31 -6.63
C THR A 272 1.79 -2.77 -7.29
N ALA A 273 2.86 -3.56 -7.28
CA ALA A 273 4.08 -3.21 -7.99
C ALA A 273 3.80 -3.15 -9.50
N VAL A 274 4.37 -2.16 -10.18
CA VAL A 274 4.17 -2.00 -11.63
C VAL A 274 4.78 -3.21 -12.35
N LEU A 275 3.95 -4.07 -12.92
CA LEU A 275 4.35 -5.28 -13.64
C LEU A 275 3.55 -5.39 -14.95
N PRO A 276 4.10 -6.04 -15.99
CA PRO A 276 3.40 -6.20 -17.25
C PRO A 276 2.31 -7.29 -17.14
N HIS A 277 1.06 -6.86 -17.28
CA HIS A 277 -0.13 -7.71 -17.23
C HIS A 277 -0.95 -7.50 -18.52
N PRO A 278 -0.61 -8.15 -19.64
CA PRO A 278 -1.11 -7.78 -20.97
C PRO A 278 -2.63 -7.65 -21.10
N LEU A 279 -3.44 -8.49 -20.43
CA LEU A 279 -4.89 -8.40 -20.50
C LEU A 279 -5.43 -7.25 -19.64
N ILE A 280 -4.95 -7.11 -18.40
CA ILE A 280 -5.29 -5.98 -17.52
C ILE A 280 -4.88 -4.65 -18.17
N ASP A 281 -3.67 -4.58 -18.72
CA ASP A 281 -3.11 -3.41 -19.39
C ASP A 281 -3.93 -3.03 -20.64
N ASN A 282 -4.35 -4.02 -21.42
CA ASN A 282 -5.25 -3.80 -22.55
C ASN A 282 -6.62 -3.27 -22.09
N ALA A 283 -7.15 -3.73 -20.95
CA ALA A 283 -8.38 -3.21 -20.37
C ALA A 283 -8.24 -1.75 -19.91
N ILE A 284 -7.10 -1.39 -19.30
CA ILE A 284 -6.75 0.00 -18.95
C ILE A 284 -6.72 0.88 -20.20
N ILE A 285 -5.99 0.46 -21.24
CA ILE A 285 -5.86 1.22 -22.51
C ILE A 285 -7.21 1.38 -23.22
N LYS A 286 -8.06 0.34 -23.21
CA LYS A 286 -9.42 0.41 -23.78
C LYS A 286 -10.29 1.36 -22.97
N SER A 287 -10.25 1.30 -21.64
CA SER A 287 -11.00 2.19 -20.75
C SER A 287 -10.64 3.65 -20.99
N GLN A 288 -9.34 3.96 -21.09
CA GLN A 288 -8.85 5.29 -21.44
C GLN A 288 -9.41 5.79 -22.78
N LYS A 289 -9.46 4.93 -23.81
CA LYS A 289 -10.01 5.29 -25.14
C LYS A 289 -11.52 5.53 -25.11
N VAL A 290 -12.23 4.84 -24.21
CA VAL A 290 -13.69 4.93 -24.06
C VAL A 290 -14.10 6.17 -23.27
N GLY A 291 -13.33 6.58 -22.25
CA GLY A 291 -13.56 7.82 -21.50
C GLY A 291 -13.86 9.00 -22.43
N GLY A 292 -13.06 9.12 -23.51
CA GLY A 292 -13.16 10.18 -24.51
C GLY A 292 -14.19 10.01 -25.63
N LEU A 293 -14.94 8.90 -25.71
CA LEU A 293 -15.81 8.58 -26.85
C LEU A 293 -17.13 7.90 -26.45
N ALA A 294 -18.26 8.51 -26.84
CA ALA A 294 -19.61 8.01 -26.55
C ALA A 294 -20.04 6.72 -27.29
N THR A 295 -19.18 6.10 -28.11
CA THR A 295 -19.56 4.99 -29.01
C THR A 295 -18.66 3.75 -28.94
N SER A 296 -17.71 3.69 -28.01
CA SER A 296 -16.85 2.52 -27.80
C SER A 296 -17.30 1.73 -26.57
N TYR A 297 -17.15 0.42 -26.62
CA TYR A 297 -17.43 -0.49 -25.51
C TYR A 297 -16.16 -0.63 -24.67
N ASN A 298 -16.30 -0.57 -23.34
CA ASN A 298 -15.21 -0.94 -22.45
C ASN A 298 -14.98 -2.46 -22.53
N GLU A 299 -13.77 -2.92 -22.21
CA GLU A 299 -13.54 -4.35 -21.98
C GLU A 299 -14.17 -4.71 -20.64
N ASP A 300 -15.15 -5.61 -20.65
CA ASP A 300 -15.69 -6.23 -19.45
C ASP A 300 -14.93 -7.50 -19.09
N PHE A 301 -14.88 -7.80 -17.80
CA PHE A 301 -14.23 -8.99 -17.26
C PHE A 301 -14.82 -9.35 -15.90
N ASP A 302 -14.66 -10.60 -15.48
CA ASP A 302 -14.99 -11.02 -14.13
C ASP A 302 -13.74 -11.03 -13.26
N VAL A 303 -13.88 -10.79 -11.96
CA VAL A 303 -12.76 -10.86 -11.01
C VAL A 303 -13.08 -11.75 -9.83
N THR A 304 -12.32 -12.82 -9.67
CA THR A 304 -12.35 -13.64 -8.45
C THR A 304 -11.23 -13.20 -7.51
N VAL A 305 -11.60 -12.72 -6.32
CA VAL A 305 -10.67 -12.36 -5.24
C VAL A 305 -10.67 -13.46 -4.19
N ASP A 306 -9.58 -14.20 -4.09
CA ASP A 306 -9.37 -15.25 -3.09
C ASP A 306 -8.50 -14.74 -1.94
N LEU A 307 -9.02 -14.86 -0.72
CA LEU A 307 -8.26 -14.62 0.51
C LEU A 307 -7.71 -15.96 0.99
N VAL A 308 -6.39 -16.13 0.92
CA VAL A 308 -5.75 -17.42 1.15
C VAL A 308 -4.61 -17.34 2.15
N ILE A 309 -4.49 -18.37 2.96
CA ILE A 309 -3.27 -18.65 3.72
C ILE A 309 -2.51 -19.73 2.92
N PRO A 310 -1.34 -19.41 2.34
CA PRO A 310 -0.63 -20.33 1.47
C PRO A 310 -0.07 -21.51 2.25
N GLU A 311 0.25 -22.57 1.52
CA GLU A 311 0.87 -23.77 2.08
C GLU A 311 2.13 -23.43 2.90
N LYS A 312 2.21 -23.95 4.13
CA LYS A 312 3.37 -23.82 5.00
C LYS A 312 4.03 -25.17 5.25
N LEU A 313 5.34 -25.23 4.98
CA LEU A 313 6.19 -26.33 5.38
C LEU A 313 6.95 -25.97 6.65
N THR A 314 6.55 -26.54 7.78
CA THR A 314 7.24 -26.35 9.07
C THR A 314 7.94 -27.65 9.47
N GLY A 315 9.21 -27.78 9.10
CA GLY A 315 9.97 -29.01 9.33
C GLY A 315 9.47 -30.18 8.47
N LEU A 316 8.76 -31.13 9.08
CA LEU A 316 8.19 -32.32 8.41
C LEU A 316 6.68 -32.23 8.17
N THR A 317 6.01 -31.19 8.67
CA THR A 317 4.56 -31.01 8.52
C THR A 317 4.27 -30.02 7.40
N LYS A 318 3.45 -30.47 6.44
CA LYS A 318 2.87 -29.66 5.37
C LYS A 318 1.45 -29.28 5.79
N THR A 319 1.18 -27.98 5.83
CA THR A 319 -0.17 -27.44 6.00
C THR A 319 -0.63 -26.97 4.64
N ASP A 320 -1.70 -27.55 4.10
CA ASP A 320 -2.20 -27.21 2.76
C ASP A 320 -2.70 -25.76 2.70
N THR A 321 -2.80 -25.21 1.49
CA THR A 321 -3.36 -23.88 1.26
C THR A 321 -4.80 -23.84 1.75
N GLN A 322 -5.13 -22.83 2.56
CA GLN A 322 -6.46 -22.63 3.11
C GLN A 322 -7.07 -21.37 2.50
N THR A 323 -8.12 -21.52 1.70
CA THR A 323 -8.98 -20.41 1.32
C THR A 323 -9.86 -20.03 2.49
N ILE A 324 -9.88 -18.76 2.84
CA ILE A 324 -10.65 -18.19 3.95
C ILE A 324 -12.00 -17.70 3.46
N ARG A 325 -12.00 -17.00 2.32
CA ARG A 325 -13.18 -16.44 1.67
C ARG A 325 -12.84 -16.09 0.22
N THR A 326 -13.84 -16.18 -0.65
CA THR A 326 -13.74 -15.77 -2.05
C THR A 326 -14.80 -14.70 -2.34
N LEU A 327 -14.44 -13.66 -3.08
CA LEU A 327 -15.35 -12.63 -3.57
C LEU A 327 -15.35 -12.68 -5.10
N ASN A 328 -16.48 -13.03 -5.72
CA ASN A 328 -16.59 -13.01 -7.18
C ASN A 328 -17.28 -11.73 -7.62
N TYR A 329 -16.57 -10.88 -8.33
CA TYR A 329 -17.12 -9.70 -8.97
C TYR A 329 -17.45 -10.02 -10.43
N GLU A 330 -18.61 -9.57 -10.89
CA GLU A 330 -19.16 -9.90 -12.20
C GLU A 330 -19.36 -8.62 -13.02
N ASP A 331 -19.13 -8.72 -14.34
CA ASP A 331 -19.27 -7.61 -15.31
C ASP A 331 -18.51 -6.35 -14.84
N CYS A 332 -17.21 -6.51 -14.56
CA CYS A 332 -16.30 -5.45 -14.13
C CYS A 332 -15.74 -4.65 -15.29
N ILE A 333 -15.43 -3.39 -15.01
CA ILE A 333 -14.70 -2.48 -15.88
C ILE A 333 -13.60 -1.77 -15.09
N VAL A 334 -12.53 -1.37 -15.76
CA VAL A 334 -11.57 -0.43 -15.17
C VAL A 334 -12.20 0.96 -15.16
N SER A 335 -12.34 1.54 -13.97
CA SER A 335 -12.91 2.87 -13.77
C SER A 335 -11.84 3.94 -13.56
N GLY A 336 -10.66 3.57 -13.08
CA GLY A 336 -9.55 4.47 -12.83
C GLY A 336 -8.18 3.78 -12.88
N TYR A 337 -7.16 4.51 -13.29
CA TYR A 337 -5.78 4.04 -13.27
C TYR A 337 -4.80 5.16 -12.99
N ASP A 338 -3.91 4.91 -12.03
CA ASP A 338 -2.88 5.84 -11.59
C ASP A 338 -1.55 5.14 -11.38
N ILE A 339 -0.45 5.89 -11.48
CA ILE A 339 0.87 5.46 -11.02
C ILE A 339 1.38 6.48 -10.04
N LEU A 340 1.88 6.00 -8.91
CA LEU A 340 2.53 6.84 -7.93
C LEU A 340 3.79 6.18 -7.36
N THR A 341 4.69 7.01 -6.88
CA THR A 341 5.80 6.59 -6.03
C THR A 341 5.47 6.89 -4.58
N LEU A 342 5.42 5.84 -3.76
CA LEU A 342 5.35 5.95 -2.31
C LEU A 342 6.74 6.24 -1.74
N GLN A 343 6.78 7.14 -0.77
CA GLN A 343 7.98 7.53 -0.04
C GLN A 343 7.62 8.06 1.35
N ASP A 344 8.54 7.95 2.31
CA ASP A 344 8.45 8.58 3.61
C ASP A 344 9.47 9.72 3.69
N LYS A 345 8.96 10.94 3.46
CA LYS A 345 9.68 12.21 3.63
C LYS A 345 11.10 12.17 3.05
N GLU A 346 12.13 12.45 3.85
CA GLU A 346 13.52 12.44 3.43
C GLU A 346 14.12 11.04 3.36
N GLU A 347 13.51 10.02 3.96
CA GLU A 347 14.15 8.74 4.21
C GLU A 347 14.53 8.02 2.93
N GLY A 348 13.72 8.19 1.87
CA GLY A 348 14.03 7.72 0.52
C GLY A 348 15.27 8.41 -0.08
N TYR A 349 15.49 9.69 0.25
CA TYR A 349 16.63 10.46 -0.24
C TYR A 349 17.91 10.26 0.57
N THR A 350 17.80 9.91 1.87
CA THR A 350 18.97 9.66 2.74
C THR A 350 19.44 8.21 2.71
N GLY A 351 18.65 7.31 2.11
CA GLY A 351 18.94 5.88 2.03
C GLY A 351 18.61 5.09 3.30
N LYS A 352 17.86 5.66 4.25
CA LYS A 352 17.25 4.89 5.37
C LYS A 352 16.13 4.00 4.85
N ARG A 353 15.40 4.50 3.85
CA ARG A 353 14.38 3.82 3.06
C ARG A 353 14.69 4.04 1.58
N GLY A 354 13.78 3.57 0.75
CA GLY A 354 13.81 3.81 -0.69
C GLY A 354 12.48 4.32 -1.18
N PHE A 355 12.23 4.09 -2.46
CA PHE A 355 11.03 4.50 -3.16
C PHE A 355 10.29 3.27 -3.66
N ALA A 356 8.97 3.26 -3.53
CA ALA A 356 8.14 2.19 -4.07
C ALA A 356 7.21 2.73 -5.16
N THR A 357 7.56 2.48 -6.43
CA THR A 357 6.66 2.79 -7.54
C THR A 357 5.58 1.73 -7.62
N ALA A 358 4.33 2.16 -7.55
CA ALA A 358 3.15 1.31 -7.54
C ALA A 358 2.14 1.81 -8.57
N GLU A 359 1.36 0.88 -9.09
CA GLU A 359 0.16 1.19 -9.86
C GLU A 359 -1.08 1.03 -8.99
N ILE A 360 -2.05 1.90 -9.23
CA ILE A 360 -3.37 1.87 -8.63
C ILE A 360 -4.36 1.55 -9.75
N LEU A 361 -5.20 0.54 -9.51
CA LEU A 361 -6.28 0.18 -10.41
C LEU A 361 -7.59 0.23 -9.64
N ASP A 362 -8.51 1.07 -10.11
CA ASP A 362 -9.88 1.13 -9.64
C ASP A 362 -10.77 0.33 -10.58
N VAL A 363 -11.60 -0.53 -9.99
CA VAL A 363 -12.49 -1.44 -10.71
C VAL A 363 -13.91 -1.27 -10.19
N GLU A 364 -14.85 -1.07 -11.10
CA GLU A 364 -16.29 -1.03 -10.84
C GLU A 364 -16.96 -2.23 -11.51
N CYS A 365 -17.89 -2.89 -10.80
CA CYS A 365 -18.52 -4.13 -11.25
C CYS A 365 -20.02 -4.09 -11.06
N SER A 366 -20.77 -4.78 -11.92
CA SER A 366 -22.23 -4.83 -11.80
C SER A 366 -22.70 -5.82 -10.74
N GLY A 367 -21.93 -6.87 -10.50
CA GLY A 367 -22.24 -7.94 -9.56
C GLY A 367 -21.14 -8.18 -8.55
N LEU A 368 -21.53 -8.71 -7.39
CA LEU A 368 -20.62 -9.30 -6.42
C LEU A 368 -21.33 -10.52 -5.80
N SER A 369 -20.60 -11.61 -5.63
CA SER A 369 -21.10 -12.91 -5.19
C SER A 369 -20.04 -13.54 -4.26
N PRO A 370 -20.12 -13.29 -2.94
CA PRO A 370 -19.21 -13.89 -1.98
C PRO A 370 -19.45 -15.40 -1.85
N VAL A 371 -18.36 -16.15 -1.62
CA VAL A 371 -18.36 -17.59 -1.40
C VAL A 371 -17.53 -17.88 -0.16
N ASN A 372 -18.18 -18.41 0.87
CA ASN A 372 -17.52 -18.84 2.11
C ASN A 372 -17.29 -20.35 2.05
N PRO A 373 -16.07 -20.83 2.33
CA PRO A 373 -15.80 -22.27 2.44
C PRO A 373 -16.61 -22.89 3.57
N ASP A 374 -17.08 -24.13 3.36
CA ASP A 374 -17.83 -24.93 4.36
C ASP A 374 -16.86 -25.47 5.44
N ASN A 375 -16.43 -24.57 6.32
CA ASN A 375 -15.57 -24.87 7.45
C ASN A 375 -16.38 -24.80 8.75
N GLU A 376 -16.08 -25.67 9.71
CA GLU A 376 -16.59 -25.46 11.08
C GLU A 376 -15.98 -24.19 11.68
N PRO A 377 -16.74 -23.37 12.44
CA PRO A 377 -16.21 -22.20 13.11
C PRO A 377 -15.03 -22.58 14.02
N GLN A 378 -13.88 -21.96 13.81
CA GLN A 378 -12.72 -22.16 14.67
C GLN A 378 -12.42 -20.87 15.42
N PRO A 379 -12.04 -20.92 16.72
CA PRO A 379 -11.57 -19.75 17.42
C PRO A 379 -10.39 -19.13 16.66
N VAL A 380 -10.59 -17.93 16.13
CA VAL A 380 -9.52 -17.18 15.49
C VAL A 380 -8.72 -16.48 16.59
N THR A 381 -7.66 -17.14 17.04
CA THR A 381 -6.69 -16.56 17.98
C THR A 381 -5.46 -16.13 17.20
N VAL A 382 -5.31 -14.83 17.01
CA VAL A 382 -4.12 -14.26 16.36
C VAL A 382 -3.25 -13.61 17.43
N ASN A 383 -1.95 -13.88 17.40
CA ASN A 383 -1.00 -13.35 18.37
C ASN A 383 -0.56 -11.93 17.96
N TYR A 384 -1.39 -10.94 18.26
CA TYR A 384 -1.07 -9.53 18.05
C TYR A 384 -0.19 -8.96 19.18
N ASN A 385 0.65 -7.97 18.86
CA ASN A 385 1.37 -7.19 19.87
C ASN A 385 0.44 -6.14 20.50
N MET A 386 -0.33 -6.55 21.50
CA MET A 386 -1.37 -5.72 22.13
C MET A 386 -0.84 -4.66 23.13
N GLY A 387 0.39 -4.16 22.96
CA GLY A 387 1.00 -3.19 23.88
C GLY A 387 1.00 -3.68 25.34
N ALA A 388 0.15 -3.08 26.19
CA ALA A 388 -0.03 -3.49 27.59
C ALA A 388 -0.84 -4.80 27.78
N GLY A 389 -1.29 -5.43 26.69
CA GLY A 389 -1.92 -6.74 26.67
C GLY A 389 -3.45 -6.86 26.58
N PRO A 390 -4.29 -5.80 26.58
CA PRO A 390 -5.74 -5.98 26.43
C PRO A 390 -6.09 -6.41 25.00
N ARG A 391 -7.04 -7.32 24.83
CA ARG A 391 -7.64 -7.67 23.53
C ARG A 391 -9.16 -7.77 23.61
N ALA A 392 -9.86 -7.53 22.51
CA ALA A 392 -11.31 -7.70 22.44
C ALA A 392 -11.62 -9.14 22.00
N VAL A 393 -12.51 -9.81 22.73
CA VAL A 393 -13.04 -11.13 22.38
C VAL A 393 -14.54 -10.98 22.18
N ALA A 394 -15.01 -11.15 20.95
CA ALA A 394 -16.42 -11.07 20.60
C ALA A 394 -17.02 -12.48 20.52
N THR A 395 -18.15 -12.69 21.19
CA THR A 395 -18.96 -13.91 21.10
C THR A 395 -20.27 -13.55 20.42
N PHE A 396 -20.45 -14.03 19.20
CA PHE A 396 -21.65 -13.83 18.39
C PHE A 396 -22.62 -14.99 18.62
N SER A 397 -23.88 -14.68 18.91
CA SER A 397 -24.93 -15.66 19.14
C SER A 397 -25.99 -15.54 18.02
N PHE A 398 -25.85 -16.39 17.02
CA PHE A 398 -26.76 -16.52 15.88
C PHE A 398 -27.79 -17.64 16.12
N ASP A 399 -28.85 -17.68 15.31
CA ASP A 399 -29.81 -18.79 15.33
C ASP A 399 -29.18 -20.12 14.88
N SER A 400 -28.18 -20.06 13.99
CA SER A 400 -27.44 -21.20 13.46
C SER A 400 -26.34 -21.71 14.40
N GLY A 401 -25.87 -20.89 15.35
CA GLY A 401 -24.78 -21.27 16.25
C GLY A 401 -24.11 -20.09 16.95
N THR A 402 -22.99 -20.38 17.62
CA THR A 402 -22.17 -19.38 18.30
C THR A 402 -20.78 -19.34 17.68
N GLU A 403 -20.26 -18.15 17.45
CA GLU A 403 -18.90 -17.93 16.94
C GLU A 403 -18.13 -17.01 17.88
N VAL A 404 -16.86 -17.34 18.15
CA VAL A 404 -15.99 -16.56 19.03
C VAL A 404 -14.76 -16.12 18.24
N VAL A 405 -14.55 -14.80 18.19
CA VAL A 405 -13.51 -14.18 17.38
C VAL A 405 -12.73 -13.17 18.24
N GLU A 406 -11.41 -13.18 18.13
CA GLU A 406 -10.56 -12.18 18.78
C GLU A 406 -10.22 -11.05 17.80
N PHE A 407 -10.39 -9.81 18.27
CA PHE A 407 -10.11 -8.60 17.49
C PHE A 407 -9.04 -7.74 18.19
N PRO A 408 -8.02 -7.28 17.47
CA PRO A 408 -7.04 -6.32 18.00
C PRO A 408 -7.65 -4.94 18.23
N GLU A 409 -8.67 -4.58 17.46
CA GLU A 409 -9.27 -3.24 17.48
C GLU A 409 -10.77 -3.32 17.75
N PHE A 410 -11.22 -2.43 18.63
CA PHE A 410 -12.62 -2.28 19.00
C PHE A 410 -12.94 -0.81 19.18
N TYR A 411 -13.88 -0.32 18.38
CA TYR A 411 -14.38 1.04 18.48
C TYR A 411 -15.81 1.02 18.96
N GLN A 412 -16.08 1.76 20.03
CA GLN A 412 -17.41 1.86 20.61
C GLN A 412 -18.05 3.19 20.20
N GLY A 413 -19.17 3.12 19.49
CA GLY A 413 -19.96 4.26 19.03
C GLY A 413 -21.25 4.48 19.83
N ASN A 414 -21.83 5.67 19.68
CA ASN A 414 -23.22 6.02 20.03
C ASN A 414 -23.87 5.38 21.28
N LEU A 415 -23.20 5.38 22.45
CA LEU A 415 -23.74 4.73 23.66
C LEU A 415 -24.73 5.55 24.50
N ILE A 416 -24.61 6.87 24.46
CA ILE A 416 -25.33 7.80 25.38
C ILE A 416 -26.28 8.73 24.61
N SER A 417 -26.18 8.75 23.28
CA SER A 417 -27.09 9.43 22.39
C SER A 417 -28.47 8.78 22.39
N LYS A 418 -29.52 9.52 21.99
CA LYS A 418 -30.83 8.95 21.64
C LYS A 418 -30.79 8.22 20.29
N ALA A 419 -29.74 7.48 20.04
CA ALA A 419 -29.49 6.70 18.85
C ALA A 419 -29.23 5.24 19.26
N ASN A 420 -29.34 4.34 18.31
CA ASN A 420 -29.00 2.95 18.52
C ASN A 420 -27.49 2.83 18.78
N PRO A 421 -27.06 1.99 19.75
CA PRO A 421 -25.64 1.71 19.98
C PRO A 421 -25.01 1.12 18.72
N THR A 422 -23.81 1.61 18.41
CA THR A 422 -23.00 1.09 17.31
C THR A 422 -21.63 0.67 17.82
N PHE A 423 -21.01 -0.28 17.15
CA PHE A 423 -19.62 -0.62 17.41
C PHE A 423 -18.96 -1.19 16.16
N GLU A 424 -17.64 -1.21 16.17
CA GLU A 424 -16.81 -1.70 15.08
C GLU A 424 -15.76 -2.65 15.64
N LEU A 425 -15.50 -3.72 14.88
CA LEU A 425 -14.48 -4.71 15.15
C LEU A 425 -13.58 -4.82 13.93
N VAL A 426 -12.27 -4.66 14.13
CA VAL A 426 -11.28 -4.75 13.05
C VAL A 426 -10.25 -5.80 13.41
N GLY A 427 -9.97 -6.71 12.47
CA GLY A 427 -9.05 -7.83 12.66
C GLY A 427 -8.49 -8.34 11.33
N VAL A 428 -7.68 -9.40 11.37
CA VAL A 428 -7.22 -10.08 10.15
C VAL A 428 -8.28 -11.11 9.76
N PRO A 429 -8.61 -11.29 8.45
CA PRO A 429 -9.53 -12.32 8.02
C PRO A 429 -9.20 -13.70 8.59
N GLY A 430 -10.22 -14.40 9.08
CA GLY A 430 -10.08 -15.72 9.68
C GLY A 430 -11.24 -16.64 9.30
N VAL A 431 -11.22 -17.86 9.83
CA VAL A 431 -12.27 -18.86 9.60
C VAL A 431 -13.49 -18.54 10.46
N THR A 432 -14.27 -17.55 10.01
CA THR A 432 -15.45 -17.01 10.70
C THR A 432 -16.70 -17.14 9.80
N PRO A 433 -17.11 -18.37 9.44
CA PRO A 433 -18.14 -18.62 8.45
C PRO A 433 -19.50 -18.02 8.83
N LEU A 434 -19.88 -18.02 10.12
CA LEU A 434 -21.19 -17.49 10.54
C LEU A 434 -21.22 -15.97 10.47
N LEU A 435 -20.12 -15.30 10.87
CA LEU A 435 -20.01 -13.86 10.74
C LEU A 435 -19.96 -13.43 9.27
N TYR A 436 -19.32 -14.20 8.41
CA TYR A 436 -19.31 -13.96 6.97
C TYR A 436 -20.67 -14.18 6.31
N GLU A 437 -21.41 -15.21 6.73
CA GLU A 437 -22.77 -15.47 6.25
C GLU A 437 -23.70 -14.29 6.55
N VAL A 438 -23.66 -13.75 7.78
CA VAL A 438 -24.53 -12.62 8.15
C VAL A 438 -24.19 -11.32 7.39
N VAL A 439 -22.91 -11.10 7.05
CA VAL A 439 -22.46 -10.01 6.16
C VAL A 439 -23.01 -10.18 4.75
N ASP A 440 -23.01 -11.41 4.23
CA ASP A 440 -23.47 -11.70 2.88
C ASP A 440 -24.98 -11.58 2.77
N ASP A 441 -25.70 -12.00 3.80
CA ASP A 441 -27.15 -11.91 3.86
C ASP A 441 -27.63 -10.48 4.09
N SER A 442 -26.94 -9.66 4.92
CA SER A 442 -27.28 -8.24 5.06
C SER A 442 -27.27 -7.53 3.70
N ARG A 443 -26.24 -7.80 2.88
CA ARG A 443 -26.14 -7.30 1.52
C ARG A 443 -27.29 -7.76 0.61
N LYS A 444 -27.68 -9.03 0.65
CA LYS A 444 -28.80 -9.57 -0.17
C LYS A 444 -30.13 -8.90 0.16
N THR A 445 -30.31 -8.44 1.40
CA THR A 445 -31.55 -7.77 1.82
C THR A 445 -31.74 -6.35 1.26
N GLY A 446 -30.72 -5.79 0.59
CA GLY A 446 -30.80 -4.51 -0.11
C GLY A 446 -30.63 -3.28 0.79
N ALA A 447 -30.47 -2.10 0.17
CA ALA A 447 -30.20 -0.86 0.90
C ALA A 447 -31.41 -0.51 1.78
N LYS A 448 -31.18 -0.37 3.08
CA LYS A 448 -32.22 -0.03 4.05
C LYS A 448 -32.05 1.42 4.47
N THR A 449 -33.17 2.12 4.65
CA THR A 449 -33.14 3.37 5.41
C THR A 449 -32.69 3.03 6.84
N THR A 450 -31.62 3.66 7.31
CA THR A 450 -31.02 3.52 8.66
C THR A 450 -32.01 3.06 9.74
N GLY A 451 -31.62 2.06 10.53
CA GLY A 451 -32.37 1.55 11.67
C GLY A 451 -32.95 0.14 11.46
N VAL A 452 -33.24 -0.51 12.59
CA VAL A 452 -33.60 -1.93 12.62
C VAL A 452 -35.00 -2.20 12.07
N SER A 453 -35.09 -3.03 11.02
CA SER A 453 -36.31 -3.46 10.35
C SER A 453 -36.75 -4.86 10.81
N SER A 454 -38.01 -5.22 10.56
CA SER A 454 -38.51 -6.58 10.83
C SER A 454 -37.97 -7.65 9.87
N LEU A 455 -37.19 -7.25 8.86
CA LEU A 455 -36.56 -8.14 7.88
C LEU A 455 -35.10 -8.42 8.23
N ASP A 456 -34.58 -7.82 9.29
CA ASP A 456 -33.19 -8.00 9.69
C ASP A 456 -33.06 -9.32 10.46
N GLU A 457 -32.06 -10.11 10.08
CA GLU A 457 -31.60 -11.20 10.92
C GLU A 457 -30.80 -10.59 12.06
N LEU A 458 -31.37 -10.65 13.27
CA LEU A 458 -30.82 -10.00 14.44
C LEU A 458 -30.13 -11.02 15.32
N PHE A 459 -28.93 -10.68 15.78
CA PHE A 459 -28.12 -11.54 16.64
C PHE A 459 -27.62 -10.77 17.87
N ASP A 460 -27.23 -11.50 18.91
CA ASP A 460 -26.66 -10.90 20.12
C ASP A 460 -25.13 -11.02 20.09
N VAL A 461 -24.44 -10.01 20.63
CA VAL A 461 -22.97 -9.97 20.67
C VAL A 461 -22.49 -9.62 22.07
N ASN A 462 -21.67 -10.49 22.67
CA ASN A 462 -20.92 -10.18 23.88
C ASN A 462 -19.48 -9.80 23.50
N VAL A 463 -19.05 -8.58 23.82
CA VAL A 463 -17.67 -8.13 23.61
C VAL A 463 -16.97 -8.02 24.96
N SER A 464 -15.92 -8.81 25.15
CA SER A 464 -15.13 -8.90 26.38
C SER A 464 -13.71 -8.38 26.18
N MET A 465 -13.30 -7.40 26.98
CA MET A 465 -11.92 -6.88 27.06
C MET A 465 -11.11 -7.75 28.01
N MET A 466 -10.14 -8.47 27.46
CA MET A 466 -9.39 -9.53 28.14
C MET A 466 -7.92 -9.14 28.31
N TYR A 467 -7.39 -9.26 29.53
CA TYR A 467 -5.94 -9.26 29.82
C TYR A 467 -5.49 -10.69 30.08
N GLY A 468 -5.00 -11.37 29.05
CA GLY A 468 -4.79 -12.82 29.11
C GLY A 468 -6.12 -13.52 29.44
N ASN A 469 -6.23 -14.11 30.63
CA ASN A 469 -7.46 -14.78 31.09
C ASN A 469 -8.34 -13.91 32.01
N ILE A 470 -7.95 -12.65 32.26
CA ILE A 470 -8.68 -11.75 33.15
C ILE A 470 -9.66 -10.91 32.34
N HIS A 471 -10.95 -11.06 32.62
CA HIS A 471 -12.00 -10.21 32.06
C HIS A 471 -12.00 -8.85 32.77
N ALA A 472 -11.58 -7.80 32.06
CA ALA A 472 -11.43 -6.46 32.62
C ALA A 472 -12.65 -5.56 32.41
N ARG A 473 -13.35 -5.73 31.28
CA ARG A 473 -14.61 -5.03 30.98
C ARG A 473 -15.37 -5.79 29.90
N GLY A 474 -16.70 -5.85 29.97
CA GLY A 474 -17.50 -6.47 28.92
C GLY A 474 -18.73 -5.66 28.58
N TYR A 475 -19.29 -5.93 27.41
CA TYR A 475 -20.48 -5.30 26.88
C TYR A 475 -21.38 -6.35 26.22
N ASP A 476 -22.65 -6.37 26.61
CA ASP A 476 -23.68 -7.15 25.95
C ASP A 476 -24.44 -6.23 25.00
N TYR A 477 -24.35 -6.51 23.71
CA TYR A 477 -25.17 -5.89 22.68
C TYR A 477 -26.28 -6.85 22.27
N SER A 478 -27.50 -6.34 22.20
CA SER A 478 -28.67 -7.16 21.90
C SER A 478 -29.33 -6.74 20.61
N LYS A 479 -29.73 -7.72 19.80
CA LYS A 479 -30.44 -7.52 18.52
C LYS A 479 -29.67 -6.57 17.60
N CYS A 480 -28.48 -7.03 17.24
CA CYS A 480 -27.56 -6.38 16.32
C CYS A 480 -27.79 -6.85 14.89
N HIS A 481 -27.44 -6.01 13.94
CA HIS A 481 -27.26 -6.35 12.54
C HIS A 481 -25.96 -5.71 12.01
N VAL A 482 -25.51 -6.17 10.84
CA VAL A 482 -24.33 -5.62 10.15
C VAL A 482 -24.76 -4.44 9.29
N THR A 483 -24.15 -3.28 9.50
CA THR A 483 -24.43 -2.06 8.72
C THR A 483 -23.43 -1.83 7.58
N ASP A 484 -22.22 -2.36 7.72
CA ASP A 484 -21.17 -2.21 6.72
C ASP A 484 -20.08 -3.28 6.95
N TYR A 485 -19.37 -3.61 5.88
CA TYR A 485 -18.23 -4.52 5.89
C TYR A 485 -17.17 -4.03 4.90
N LYS A 486 -15.94 -3.86 5.39
CA LYS A 486 -14.82 -3.43 4.56
C LYS A 486 -13.69 -4.42 4.65
N LEU A 487 -13.13 -4.76 3.50
CA LEU A 487 -11.90 -5.51 3.39
C LEU A 487 -10.84 -4.56 2.85
N LYS A 488 -9.82 -4.25 3.65
CA LYS A 488 -8.76 -3.33 3.22
C LYS A 488 -7.40 -3.79 3.70
N THR A 489 -6.33 -3.45 2.99
CA THR A 489 -4.97 -3.66 3.48
C THR A 489 -4.50 -2.42 4.22
N GLU A 490 -4.18 -2.58 5.50
CA GLU A 490 -3.46 -1.57 6.28
C GLU A 490 -1.99 -1.52 5.85
N HIS A 491 -1.51 -0.30 5.60
CA HIS A 491 -0.14 -0.04 5.19
C HIS A 491 0.35 1.34 5.66
N ASP A 492 1.67 1.48 5.76
CA ASP A 492 2.33 2.77 6.00
C ASP A 492 3.24 3.08 4.82
N LEU A 493 2.74 3.90 3.89
CA LEU A 493 3.38 4.34 2.65
C LEU A 493 4.30 3.26 2.02
N GLU A 494 5.55 3.59 1.75
CA GLU A 494 6.57 2.68 1.26
C GLU A 494 7.16 1.78 2.36
N GLU A 495 7.06 2.19 3.64
CA GLU A 495 7.59 1.42 4.76
C GLU A 495 7.01 0.01 4.82
N SER A 496 5.74 -0.14 4.46
CA SER A 496 5.07 -1.43 4.32
C SER A 496 5.71 -2.37 3.30
N PHE A 497 6.34 -1.86 2.24
CA PHE A 497 7.06 -2.70 1.28
C PHE A 497 8.32 -3.34 1.90
N TYR A 498 8.85 -2.74 2.97
CA TYR A 498 10.00 -3.26 3.71
C TYR A 498 9.60 -4.06 4.96
N LYS A 499 8.54 -3.66 5.66
CA LYS A 499 8.11 -4.27 6.93
C LYS A 499 7.01 -5.32 6.77
N GLY A 500 6.11 -5.10 5.83
CA GLY A 500 4.97 -5.95 5.53
C GLY A 500 3.64 -5.17 5.53
N PHE A 501 2.61 -5.89 5.10
CA PHE A 501 1.24 -5.43 4.94
C PHE A 501 0.31 -6.22 5.85
N ALA A 502 -0.88 -5.69 6.16
CA ALA A 502 -1.89 -6.40 6.92
C ALA A 502 -3.26 -6.26 6.26
N LEU A 503 -3.76 -7.34 5.64
CA LEU A 503 -5.15 -7.41 5.24
C LEU A 503 -6.05 -7.45 6.48
N THR A 504 -6.99 -6.51 6.57
CA THR A 504 -7.96 -6.42 7.65
C THR A 504 -9.39 -6.50 7.14
N ASN A 505 -10.26 -7.06 7.97
CA ASN A 505 -11.71 -6.97 7.82
C ASN A 505 -12.28 -6.07 8.93
N GLU A 506 -13.08 -5.10 8.53
CA GLU A 506 -13.81 -4.18 9.39
C GLU A 506 -15.28 -4.55 9.37
N PHE A 507 -15.84 -4.84 10.53
CA PHE A 507 -17.27 -5.12 10.69
C PHE A 507 -17.91 -3.98 11.46
N HIS A 508 -18.93 -3.37 10.87
CA HIS A 508 -19.71 -2.33 11.51
C HIS A 508 -21.09 -2.86 11.91
N PHE A 509 -21.49 -2.58 13.15
CA PHE A 509 -22.74 -3.07 13.71
C PHE A 509 -23.57 -1.94 14.29
N GLU A 510 -24.89 -2.09 14.19
CA GLU A 510 -25.90 -1.31 14.90
C GLU A 510 -26.80 -2.28 15.69
N CYS A 511 -27.16 -1.92 16.93
CA CYS A 511 -27.96 -2.78 17.78
C CYS A 511 -29.11 -2.02 18.44
N ILE A 512 -30.17 -2.73 18.84
CA ILE A 512 -31.30 -2.12 19.57
C ILE A 512 -30.92 -1.80 21.02
N GLY A 513 -30.09 -2.64 21.64
CA GLY A 513 -29.79 -2.57 23.06
C GLY A 513 -28.32 -2.78 23.37
N TYR A 514 -27.92 -2.22 24.51
CA TYR A 514 -26.57 -2.31 25.05
C TYR A 514 -26.61 -2.30 26.58
N SER A 515 -25.86 -3.20 27.21
CA SER A 515 -25.64 -3.20 28.65
C SER A 515 -24.19 -3.55 28.99
N PRO A 516 -23.50 -2.76 29.85
CA PRO A 516 -22.21 -3.16 30.39
C PRO A 516 -22.33 -4.44 31.22
N VAL A 517 -21.39 -5.37 31.05
CA VAL A 517 -21.31 -6.59 31.85
C VAL A 517 -20.78 -6.23 33.24
N GLU A 518 -21.55 -6.53 34.28
CA GLU A 518 -21.10 -6.39 35.66
C GLU A 518 -20.01 -7.43 35.96
N ILE A 519 -18.77 -6.99 35.93
CA ILE A 519 -17.67 -7.79 36.47
C ILE A 519 -17.82 -7.73 37.99
N HIS A 520 -17.93 -8.89 38.61
CA HIS A 520 -17.79 -9.02 40.05
C HIS A 520 -16.37 -8.61 40.45
N LEU A 521 -16.14 -7.31 40.56
CA LEU A 521 -15.01 -6.74 41.25
C LEU A 521 -15.08 -7.30 42.66
N THR A 522 -14.20 -8.27 42.97
CA THR A 522 -13.84 -8.57 44.36
C THR A 522 -13.63 -7.21 45.01
N SER A 523 -14.49 -6.87 45.97
CA SER A 523 -14.62 -5.53 46.58
C SER A 523 -13.32 -4.74 46.46
N ALA A 524 -13.30 -3.68 45.65
CA ALA A 524 -12.16 -2.79 45.56
C ALA A 524 -11.68 -2.53 46.99
N GLU A 525 -10.41 -2.81 47.31
CA GLU A 525 -9.87 -2.49 48.62
C GLU A 525 -10.20 -1.03 48.86
N LYS A 526 -11.12 -0.81 49.80
CA LYS A 526 -11.54 0.53 50.16
C LYS A 526 -10.26 1.16 50.67
N GLY A 527 -9.69 2.08 49.89
CA GLY A 527 -8.46 2.76 50.27
C GLY A 527 -8.62 3.22 51.72
N ASP A 528 -7.61 2.95 52.55
CA ASP A 528 -7.66 3.18 53.99
C ASP A 528 -7.64 4.69 54.25
N MET A 529 -8.78 5.30 53.97
CA MET A 529 -9.01 6.73 53.98
C MET A 529 -9.80 7.02 55.24
N GLU A 530 -9.19 7.78 56.15
CA GLU A 530 -9.84 8.29 57.35
C GLU A 530 -11.16 8.97 56.93
N SER A 531 -12.29 8.54 57.52
CA SER A 531 -13.58 9.08 57.13
C SER A 531 -13.61 10.59 57.39
N SER A 532 -14.38 11.36 56.62
CA SER A 532 -14.47 12.81 56.82
C SER A 532 -14.88 13.19 58.26
N LYS A 533 -15.59 12.29 58.97
CA LYS A 533 -15.93 12.46 60.39
C LYS A 533 -14.72 12.24 61.30
N ASP A 534 -13.93 11.21 61.05
CA ASP A 534 -12.74 10.90 61.85
C ASP A 534 -11.66 11.96 61.64
N TYR A 535 -11.48 12.43 60.41
CA TYR A 535 -10.59 13.55 60.08
C TYR A 535 -11.02 14.84 60.80
N GLN A 536 -12.32 15.14 60.83
CA GLN A 536 -12.84 16.29 61.59
C GLN A 536 -12.65 16.13 63.10
N ALA A 537 -12.86 14.94 63.65
CA ALA A 537 -12.65 14.67 65.07
C ALA A 537 -11.16 14.85 65.46
N LYS A 538 -10.25 14.37 64.62
CA LYS A 538 -8.80 14.49 64.80
C LYS A 538 -8.32 15.93 64.66
N GLN A 539 -8.80 16.68 63.67
CA GLN A 539 -8.54 18.12 63.59
C GLN A 539 -9.03 18.86 64.84
N ARG A 540 -10.23 18.55 65.34
CA ARG A 540 -10.75 19.22 66.55
C ARG A 540 -9.95 18.87 67.81
N SER A 541 -9.41 17.65 67.88
CA SER A 541 -8.55 17.23 69.00
C SER A 541 -7.23 18.01 69.09
N SER A 542 -6.79 18.65 68.00
CA SER A 542 -5.57 19.47 67.97
C SER A 542 -5.81 20.95 68.31
N TRP A 543 -7.07 21.39 68.48
CA TRP A 543 -7.41 22.80 68.70
C TRP A 543 -7.33 23.26 70.18
N GLY A 544 -7.00 22.35 71.10
CA GLY A 544 -6.81 22.65 72.52
C GLY A 544 -8.13 22.71 73.34
N PRO A 545 -8.03 22.74 74.69
CA PRO A 545 -9.20 22.70 75.56
C PRO A 545 -10.02 24.00 75.45
N GLY A 546 -11.21 23.91 74.85
CA GLY A 546 -12.16 25.03 74.67
C GLY A 546 -13.00 24.97 73.39
N PHE A 547 -12.60 24.16 72.40
CA PHE A 547 -13.30 24.03 71.11
C PHE A 547 -14.26 22.82 71.08
N ALA A 548 -15.14 22.69 72.08
CA ALA A 548 -16.19 21.68 72.07
C ALA A 548 -17.38 22.13 71.21
N TYR A 549 -17.96 21.19 70.46
CA TYR A 549 -19.19 21.41 69.69
C TYR A 549 -20.34 21.81 70.62
N VAL A 550 -20.89 23.01 70.43
CA VAL A 550 -22.16 23.41 71.05
C VAL A 550 -23.25 23.15 70.00
N PRO A 551 -24.11 22.14 70.18
CA PRO A 551 -25.26 21.98 69.31
C PRO A 551 -26.13 23.23 69.42
N LYS A 552 -26.49 23.83 68.28
CA LYS A 552 -27.59 24.80 68.25
C LYS A 552 -28.88 24.00 68.48
N ASN A 553 -29.59 24.31 69.57
CA ASN A 553 -30.99 23.96 69.72
C ASN A 553 -31.85 24.76 68.74
#